data_AF-A0AAJ4ZAX3-F1
#
_entry.id   AF-A0AAJ4ZAX3-F1
#
_cell.length_a   1.000
_cell.length_b   1.000
_cell.length_c   1.000
_cell.angle_alpha   90.00
_cell.angle_beta   90.00
_cell.angle_gamma   90.00
#
_symmetry.space_group_name_H-M   'P 1'
#
loop_
_entity.id
_entity.type
_entity.pdbx_description
1 polymer ?
#
loop_
_entity_poly.entity_id
_entity_poly.type
_entity_poly.pdbx_seq_one_letter_code
_entity_poly.pdbx_strand_id
1 'polypeptide(L)' 'MPTIIVEMHHSDYENIERAAMVLGYSNIDMMKLCSHLVASAVNRDERFVSTPMPRGEKTS' A
#
# COMPACT_ATOMS: atom_id res chain seq x y z
N MET A 1 10.12 -17.66 4.32
CA MET A 1 9.06 -16.65 4.52
C MET A 1 7.72 -17.30 4.20
N PRO A 2 6.68 -17.11 5.02
CA PRO A 2 5.33 -17.53 4.65
C PRO A 2 4.87 -16.73 3.42
N THR A 3 4.32 -17.42 2.44
CA THR A 3 3.72 -16.82 1.24
C THR A 3 2.22 -16.67 1.49
N ILE A 4 1.69 -15.48 1.24
CA ILE A 4 0.25 -15.22 1.26
C ILE A 4 -0.20 -15.10 -0.19
N ILE A 5 -1.21 -15.88 -0.56
CA ILE A 5 -1.89 -15.78 -1.85
C ILE A 5 -3.18 -15.01 -1.61
N VAL A 6 -3.38 -13.92 -2.35
CA VAL A 6 -4.59 -13.11 -2.28
C VAL A 6 -5.27 -13.17 -3.64
N GLU A 7 -6.47 -13.72 -3.67
CA GLU A 7 -7.35 -13.63 -4.83
C GLU A 7 -8.05 -12.26 -4.79
N MET A 8 -7.97 -11.52 -5.89
CA MET A 8 -8.59 -10.21 -6.01
C MET A 8 -9.18 -10.04 -7.41
N HIS A 9 -10.19 -9.18 -7.53
CA HIS A 9 -10.73 -8.84 -8.83
C HIS A 9 -9.70 -8.09 -9.67
N HIS A 10 -9.71 -8.31 -10.98
CA HIS A 10 -8.70 -7.75 -11.89
C HIS A 10 -8.64 -6.21 -11.80
N SER A 11 -9.79 -5.54 -11.69
CA SER A 11 -9.84 -4.07 -11.52
C SER A 11 -9.16 -3.58 -10.24
N ASP A 12 -9.22 -4.36 -9.16
CA ASP A 12 -8.60 -3.98 -7.89
C ASP A 12 -7.09 -4.08 -8.00
N TYR A 13 -6.60 -5.12 -8.66
CA TYR A 13 -5.19 -5.27 -8.99
C TYR A 13 -4.67 -4.10 -9.82
N GLU A 14 -5.39 -3.70 -10.89
CA GLU A 14 -5.00 -2.54 -11.70
C GLU A 14 -4.96 -1.24 -10.88
N ASN A 15 -5.90 -1.04 -9.97
CA ASN A 15 -5.91 0.14 -9.11
C ASN A 15 -4.70 0.17 -8.17
N ILE A 16 -4.31 -0.97 -7.62
CA ILE A 16 -3.11 -1.12 -6.78
C ILE A 16 -1.85 -0.81 -7.60
N GLU A 17 -1.75 -1.36 -8.81
CA GLU A 17 -0.60 -1.14 -9.69
C GLU A 17 -0.45 0.35 -10.08
N ARG A 18 -1.56 1.02 -10.43
CA ARG A 18 -1.55 2.46 -10.70
C ARG A 18 -1.14 3.27 -9.48
N ALA A 19 -1.66 2.94 -8.29
CA ALA A 19 -1.30 3.64 -7.06
C ALA A 19 0.19 3.42 -6.70
N ALA A 20 0.67 2.19 -6.84
CA ALA A 20 2.08 1.84 -6.64
C ALA A 20 2.99 2.63 -7.57
N MET A 21 2.63 2.73 -8.86
CA MET A 21 3.37 3.52 -9.85
C MET A 21 3.40 5.02 -9.51
N VAL A 22 2.26 5.61 -9.15
CA VAL A 22 2.17 7.05 -8.82
C VAL A 22 2.98 7.38 -7.56
N LEU A 23 3.01 6.47 -6.59
CA LEU A 23 3.67 6.68 -5.29
C LEU A 23 5.11 6.15 -5.25
N GLY A 24 5.59 5.51 -6.33
CA GLY A 24 6.94 4.95 -6.39
C GLY A 24 7.16 3.72 -5.50
N TYR A 25 6.12 2.93 -5.24
CA TYR A 25 6.20 1.67 -4.51
C TYR A 25 6.17 0.46 -5.43
N SER A 26 6.64 -0.69 -4.93
CA SER A 26 6.30 -1.98 -5.53
C SER A 26 4.84 -2.34 -5.26
N ASN A 27 4.21 -3.14 -6.13
CA ASN A 27 2.83 -3.61 -5.92
C ASN A 27 2.67 -4.33 -4.56
N ILE A 28 3.70 -5.07 -4.15
CA ILE A 28 3.73 -5.79 -2.86
C ILE A 28 3.75 -4.80 -1.69
N ASP A 29 4.59 -3.77 -1.75
CA ASP A 29 4.68 -2.81 -0.64
C ASP A 29 3.44 -1.92 -0.56
N MET A 30 2.83 -1.60 -1.70
CA MET A 30 1.52 -0.95 -1.74
C MET A 30 0.44 -1.82 -1.08
N MET A 31 0.41 -3.13 -1.35
CA MET A 31 -0.52 -4.06 -0.69
C MET A 31 -0.32 -4.15 0.83
N LYS A 32 0.94 -4.20 1.29
CA LYS A 32 1.25 -4.18 2.73
C LYS A 32 0.79 -2.87 3.36
N LEU A 33 1.02 -1.75 2.69
CA LEU A 33 0.60 -0.42 3.15
C LEU A 33 -0.93 -0.34 3.30
N CYS A 34 -1.67 -0.74 2.28
CA CYS A 34 -3.14 -0.79 2.31
C CYS A 34 -3.64 -1.68 3.45
N SER A 35 -3.06 -2.87 3.61
CA SER A 35 -3.43 -3.80 4.68
C SER A 35 -3.17 -3.21 6.06
N HIS A 36 -2.04 -2.53 6.25
CA HIS A 36 -1.70 -1.86 7.49
C HIS A 36 -2.66 -0.69 7.79
N LEU A 37 -2.97 0.15 6.79
CA LEU A 37 -3.92 1.26 6.94
C LEU A 37 -5.31 0.80 7.37
N VAL A 38 -5.82 -0.27 6.74
CA VAL A 38 -7.10 -0.86 7.11
C VAL A 38 -7.04 -1.43 8.53
N ALA A 39 -5.99 -2.21 8.85
CA ALA A 39 -5.82 -2.79 10.17
C ALA A 39 -5.74 -1.72 11.28
N SER A 40 -4.98 -0.65 11.06
CA SER A 40 -4.85 0.47 12.00
C SER A 40 -6.16 1.24 12.16
N ALA A 41 -6.91 1.47 11.07
CA ALA A 41 -8.22 2.12 11.13
C ALA A 41 -9.26 1.28 11.91
N VAL A 42 -9.22 -0.05 11.76
CA VAL A 42 -10.13 -0.97 12.43
C VAL A 42 -9.78 -1.14 13.93
N ASN A 43 -8.49 -1.15 14.28
CA ASN A 43 -8.03 -1.45 15.64
C ASN A 43 -8.06 -0.26 16.63
N ARG A 44 -8.58 0.91 16.24
CA ARG A 44 -9.01 2.02 17.13
C ARG A 44 -7.97 2.62 18.12
N ASP A 45 -6.70 2.74 17.74
CA ASP A 45 -5.75 3.55 18.56
C ASP A 45 -4.90 4.59 17.81
N GLU A 46 -5.00 4.68 16.49
CA GLU A 46 -4.24 5.68 15.72
C GLU A 46 -5.16 6.57 14.89
N ARG A 47 -5.31 7.84 15.31
CA ARG A 47 -6.05 8.86 14.54
C ARG A 47 -5.33 9.27 13.25
N PHE A 48 -4.06 8.94 13.13
CA PHE A 48 -3.23 9.27 11.97
C PHE A 48 -2.23 8.14 11.75
N VAL A 49 -2.38 7.42 10.63
CA VAL A 49 -1.34 6.50 10.16
C VAL A 49 -0.40 7.30 9.27
N SER A 50 0.77 7.65 9.80
CA SER A 50 1.81 8.31 9.00
C SER A 50 2.49 7.26 8.14
N THR A 51 2.12 7.19 6.87
CA THR A 51 2.84 6.37 5.91
C THR A 51 4.19 7.04 5.62
N PRO A 52 5.33 6.34 5.73
CA PRO A 52 6.60 6.87 5.29
C PRO A 52 6.57 6.93 3.76
N MET A 53 6.06 8.02 3.21
CA MET A 53 6.20 8.29 1.78
C MET A 53 7.70 8.47 1.53
N PRO A 54 8.35 7.61 0.71
CA PRO A 54 9.62 7.99 0.15
C PRO A 54 9.31 9.28 -0.61
N ARG A 55 9.80 10.41 -0.10
CA ARG A 55 9.85 11.63 -0.90
C ARG A 55 10.62 11.21 -2.13
N GLY A 56 9.94 11.08 -3.27
CA GLY A 56 10.61 10.80 -4.52
C GLY A 56 11.82 11.71 -4.57
N GLU A 57 13.00 11.12 -4.70
CA GLU A 57 14.19 11.90 -5.06
C GLU A 57 13.72 12.80 -6.20
N LYS A 58 13.79 14.12 -5.97
CA LYS A 58 13.48 15.09 -7.01
C LYS A 58 14.33 14.70 -8.21
N THR A 59 13.69 14.11 -9.22
CA THR A 59 14.29 13.98 -10.52
C THR A 59 14.44 15.41 -11.04
N SER A 60 15.71 15.82 -11.12
CA SER A 60 16.26 17.06 -11.70
C SER A 60 16.27 18.31 -10.81
#